data_AF-A0A4Q4W6N1-F1
#
_entry.id   AF-A0A4Q4W6N1-F1
#
_cell.length_a   1.000
_cell.length_b   1.000
_cell.length_c   1.000
_cell.angle_alpha   90.00
_cell.angle_beta   90.00
_cell.angle_gamma   90.00
#
_symmetry.space_group_name_H-M   'P 1'
#
loop_
_entity.id
_entity.type
_entity.pdbx_description
1 polymer ?
#
loop_
_entity_poly.entity_id
_entity_poly.type
_entity_poly.pdbx_seq_one_letter_code
_entity_poly.pdbx_strand_id
1 'polypeptide(L)'
;MASDESYCFWRNKYAWKTGEIPLERYLRNGLSHVFAGVHHSEDERLGETDVARWAFEDIVMAGIKVCMMHFRGDLGPSTPSPPPPEAEDALVEMLLKCESGSLDILRSVDQSRGTSILYTPIFRQLIVAMALSRGNRELAKYMINQYPPGPGHELLFSPEKDGPTTNTSLIKFGERSALSHPFFKGQDDNGCEIWSAMIRSGWAAPRKYMLAWAATSPSVGAGIELLKLLAEHDVKLERKAVWSAIAFGQLPLLDYVLAQYIPDNGDPLTCSIDEAEAHEFLKSAVRKKHGGIEQIELLFKHGINDINWVHKLDRRDPKNRIGSRDLVEMELNANVPEQTPLHVAAACGNVEAVEWLIKRGALPLRDYLGNTPYDTAKTMKQEEAMAVFAKHGWKLSER
;
A
#
# COMPACT_ATOMS: atom_id res chain seq x y z
N MET A 1 27.84 3.55 -39.16
CA MET A 1 27.98 2.97 -37.81
C MET A 1 27.30 3.92 -36.83
N ALA A 2 26.08 3.62 -36.40
CA ALA A 2 25.32 4.29 -35.35
C ALA A 2 24.62 3.15 -34.57
N SER A 3 24.44 3.10 -33.25
CA SER A 3 24.80 3.92 -32.09
C SER A 3 24.44 3.03 -30.89
N ASP A 4 25.44 2.48 -30.19
CA ASP A 4 25.30 1.42 -29.18
C ASP A 4 24.91 2.00 -27.79
N GLU A 5 23.78 2.72 -27.74
CA GLU A 5 23.39 3.53 -26.58
C GLU A 5 21.95 3.29 -26.08
N SER A 6 21.18 2.37 -26.68
CA SER A 6 19.82 2.04 -26.23
C SER A 6 19.84 0.98 -25.12
N TYR A 7 19.02 1.15 -24.09
CA TYR A 7 18.94 0.21 -22.97
C TYR A 7 17.78 -0.77 -23.18
N CYS A 8 18.01 -2.04 -22.84
CA CYS A 8 16.91 -2.99 -22.59
C CYS A 8 16.06 -2.50 -21.40
N PHE A 9 14.84 -3.01 -21.27
CA PHE A 9 13.91 -2.53 -20.24
C PHE A 9 14.50 -2.62 -18.82
N TRP A 10 15.24 -3.69 -18.52
CA TRP A 10 15.88 -3.90 -17.20
C TRP A 10 16.97 -2.88 -16.92
N ARG A 11 17.92 -2.72 -17.84
CA ARG A 11 19.02 -1.76 -17.68
C ARG A 11 18.49 -0.34 -17.54
N ASN A 12 17.44 0.01 -18.30
CA ASN A 12 16.77 1.30 -18.23
C ASN A 12 16.16 1.58 -16.86
N LYS A 13 15.41 0.61 -16.31
CA LYS A 13 14.85 0.70 -14.96
C LYS A 13 15.92 0.90 -13.90
N TYR A 14 17.01 0.14 -13.94
CA TYR A 14 18.06 0.25 -12.93
C TYR A 14 18.78 1.60 -13.01
N ALA A 15 19.18 2.03 -14.21
CA ALA A 15 19.83 3.33 -14.41
C ALA A 15 18.94 4.50 -13.96
N TRP A 16 17.63 4.41 -14.18
CA TRP A 16 16.68 5.41 -13.66
C TRP A 16 16.59 5.37 -12.14
N LYS A 17 16.42 4.18 -11.53
CA LYS A 17 16.31 4.02 -10.07
C LYS A 17 17.58 4.48 -9.34
N THR A 18 18.76 4.35 -9.94
CA THR A 18 20.03 4.82 -9.36
C THR A 18 20.31 6.30 -9.65
N GLY A 19 19.49 6.97 -10.46
CA GLY A 19 19.69 8.37 -10.85
C GLY A 19 20.80 8.58 -11.88
N GLU A 20 21.25 7.52 -12.55
CA GLU A 20 22.28 7.58 -13.62
C GLU A 20 21.77 8.33 -14.85
N ILE A 21 20.48 8.25 -15.14
CA ILE A 21 19.84 8.90 -16.30
C ILE A 21 18.66 9.79 -15.88
N PRO A 22 18.41 10.90 -16.59
CA PRO A 22 17.23 11.73 -16.35
C PRO A 22 15.95 11.11 -16.92
N LEU A 23 14.79 11.62 -16.48
CA LEU A 23 13.47 11.11 -16.88
C LEU A 23 13.27 11.09 -18.40
N GLU A 24 13.69 12.15 -19.10
CA GLU A 24 13.58 12.20 -20.57
C GLU A 24 14.37 11.06 -21.23
N ARG A 25 15.60 10.79 -20.79
CA ARG A 25 16.40 9.69 -21.34
C ARG A 25 15.79 8.34 -21.00
N TYR A 26 15.26 8.17 -19.79
CA TYR A 26 14.52 6.97 -19.39
C TYR A 26 13.31 6.72 -20.30
N LEU A 27 12.54 7.75 -20.63
CA LEU A 27 11.40 7.65 -21.54
C LEU A 27 11.82 7.29 -22.96
N ARG A 28 12.80 8.01 -23.52
CA ARG A 28 13.31 7.76 -24.89
C ARG A 28 13.91 6.37 -25.03
N ASN A 29 14.70 5.93 -24.05
CA ASN A 29 15.24 4.57 -24.03
C ASN A 29 14.11 3.53 -24.11
N GLY A 30 13.04 3.68 -23.33
CA GLY A 30 11.90 2.76 -23.36
C GLY A 30 11.08 2.86 -24.66
N LEU A 31 10.78 4.08 -25.11
CA LEU A 31 9.94 4.32 -26.30
C LEU A 31 10.65 3.94 -27.60
N SER A 32 11.99 3.87 -27.63
CA SER A 32 12.73 3.35 -28.79
C SER A 32 12.34 1.92 -29.19
N HIS A 33 11.89 1.10 -28.22
CA HIS A 33 11.34 -0.24 -28.49
C HIS A 33 10.00 -0.19 -29.23
N VAL A 34 9.24 0.89 -29.05
CA VAL A 34 7.92 1.11 -29.65
C VAL A 34 8.04 1.78 -31.02
N PHE A 35 8.84 2.85 -31.13
CA PHE A 35 8.91 3.71 -32.31
C PHE A 35 10.04 3.33 -33.28
N ALA A 36 11.18 2.88 -32.77
CA ALA A 36 12.33 2.50 -33.58
C ALA A 36 12.49 0.97 -33.74
N GLY A 37 11.62 0.18 -33.10
CA GLY A 37 11.66 -1.28 -33.16
C GLY A 37 12.93 -1.89 -32.56
N VAL A 38 13.59 -1.17 -31.65
CA VAL A 38 14.78 -1.66 -30.94
C VAL A 38 14.46 -2.98 -30.25
N HIS A 39 15.40 -3.93 -30.32
CA HIS A 39 15.20 -5.27 -29.80
C HIS A 39 16.47 -5.76 -29.08
N HIS A 40 16.35 -6.13 -27.80
CA HIS A 40 17.40 -6.84 -27.06
C HIS A 40 16.89 -8.21 -26.61
N SER A 41 17.79 -9.19 -26.52
CA SER A 41 17.46 -10.56 -26.13
C SER A 41 16.84 -10.66 -24.72
N GLU A 42 17.21 -9.74 -23.84
CA GLU A 42 16.72 -9.63 -22.47
C GLU A 42 15.24 -9.22 -22.43
N ASP A 43 14.76 -8.54 -23.48
CA ASP A 43 13.39 -8.05 -23.58
C ASP A 43 12.39 -9.15 -23.98
N GLU A 44 12.88 -10.27 -24.54
CA GLU A 44 12.07 -11.46 -24.85
C GLU A 44 11.63 -12.21 -23.58
N ARG A 45 12.37 -12.05 -22.48
CA ARG A 45 12.08 -12.70 -21.19
C ARG A 45 10.97 -12.02 -20.39
N LEU A 46 10.34 -10.98 -20.95
CA LEU A 46 9.37 -10.13 -20.27
C LEU A 46 7.99 -10.30 -20.92
N GLY A 47 7.31 -11.40 -20.58
CA GLY A 47 5.97 -11.72 -21.06
C GLY A 47 4.87 -11.01 -20.26
N GLU A 48 3.59 -11.34 -20.55
CA GLU A 48 2.42 -10.76 -19.84
C GLU A 48 2.57 -10.81 -18.31
N THR A 49 2.96 -11.96 -17.77
CA THR A 49 3.13 -12.18 -16.33
C THR A 49 4.24 -11.32 -15.74
N ASP A 50 5.33 -11.11 -16.47
CA ASP A 50 6.44 -10.27 -16.00
C ASP A 50 6.09 -8.78 -16.07
N VAL A 51 5.39 -8.36 -17.13
CA VAL A 51 4.85 -6.99 -17.25
C VAL A 51 3.89 -6.69 -16.11
N ALA A 52 2.99 -7.64 -15.81
CA ALA A 52 2.05 -7.56 -14.71
C ALA A 52 2.75 -7.38 -13.35
N ARG A 53 3.80 -8.17 -13.08
CA ARG A 53 4.61 -8.03 -11.86
C ARG A 53 5.38 -6.70 -11.83
N TRP A 54 5.87 -6.25 -12.97
CA TRP A 54 6.66 -5.02 -13.06
C TRP A 54 5.79 -3.77 -12.91
N ALA A 55 4.54 -3.79 -13.36
CA ALA A 55 3.61 -2.67 -13.22
C ALA A 55 3.49 -2.17 -11.77
N PHE A 56 3.72 -3.05 -10.80
CA PHE A 56 3.75 -2.71 -9.38
C PHE A 56 4.94 -1.82 -8.97
N GLU A 57 6.11 -2.06 -9.56
CA GLU A 57 7.35 -1.32 -9.22
C GLU A 57 7.60 -0.12 -10.13
N ASP A 58 7.22 -0.23 -11.40
CA ASP A 58 7.44 0.78 -12.43
C ASP A 58 6.34 0.70 -13.49
N ILE A 59 5.18 1.26 -13.15
CA ILE A 59 4.00 1.27 -14.01
C ILE A 59 4.21 2.03 -15.31
N VAL A 60 5.12 3.01 -15.35
CA VAL A 60 5.40 3.78 -16.57
C VAL A 60 6.15 2.89 -17.55
N MET A 61 7.22 2.22 -17.11
CA MET A 61 7.97 1.33 -17.99
C MET A 61 7.15 0.10 -18.40
N ALA A 62 6.34 -0.45 -17.50
CA ALA A 62 5.38 -1.50 -17.83
C ALA A 62 4.37 -1.01 -18.89
N GLY A 63 3.90 0.24 -18.79
CA GLY A 63 3.02 0.85 -19.78
C GLY A 63 3.68 0.99 -21.15
N ILE A 64 4.95 1.40 -21.20
CA ILE A 64 5.73 1.44 -22.45
C ILE A 64 5.87 0.04 -23.06
N LYS A 65 6.11 -0.99 -22.23
CA LYS A 65 6.17 -2.38 -22.69
C LYS A 65 4.82 -2.84 -23.23
N VAL A 66 3.71 -2.48 -22.58
CA VAL A 66 2.34 -2.74 -23.10
C VAL A 66 2.12 -2.06 -24.45
N CYS A 67 2.60 -0.82 -24.65
CA CYS A 67 2.61 -0.18 -25.97
C CYS A 67 3.38 -1.03 -26.99
N MET A 68 4.60 -1.47 -26.65
CA MET A 68 5.43 -2.29 -27.54
C MET A 68 4.72 -3.61 -27.92
N MET A 69 4.16 -4.33 -26.95
CA MET A 69 3.40 -5.56 -27.16
C MET A 69 2.17 -5.33 -28.05
N HIS A 70 1.47 -4.21 -27.87
CA HIS A 70 0.34 -3.84 -28.71
C HIS A 70 0.75 -3.72 -30.18
N PHE A 71 1.80 -2.97 -30.49
CA PHE A 71 2.26 -2.77 -31.87
C PHE A 71 2.96 -3.99 -32.48
N ARG A 72 3.42 -4.95 -31.68
CA ARG A 72 3.86 -6.27 -32.17
C ARG A 72 2.70 -7.22 -32.51
N GLY A 73 1.49 -6.89 -32.07
CA GLY A 73 0.31 -7.73 -32.24
C GLY A 73 0.13 -8.77 -31.12
N ASP A 74 0.82 -8.63 -29.99
CA ASP A 74 0.78 -9.60 -28.89
C ASP A 74 -0.50 -9.49 -28.05
N LEU A 75 -1.23 -8.37 -28.13
CA LEU A 75 -2.39 -8.04 -27.28
C LEU A 75 -3.75 -8.07 -28.01
N GLY A 76 -3.81 -8.58 -29.24
CA GLY A 76 -5.04 -8.61 -30.02
C GLY A 76 -4.94 -9.43 -31.32
N PRO A 77 -6.06 -9.63 -32.03
CA PRO A 77 -6.11 -10.50 -33.22
C PRO A 77 -5.45 -9.90 -34.46
N SER A 78 -5.15 -8.60 -34.45
CA SER A 78 -4.57 -7.86 -35.57
C SER A 78 -3.39 -7.01 -35.13
N THR A 79 -2.28 -7.09 -35.86
CA THR A 79 -1.12 -6.22 -35.66
C THR A 79 -1.45 -4.80 -36.10
N PRO A 80 -1.46 -3.80 -35.19
CA PRO A 80 -1.71 -2.41 -35.54
C PRO A 80 -0.56 -1.86 -36.40
N SER A 81 -0.86 -0.84 -37.21
CA SER A 81 0.20 -0.09 -37.90
C SER A 81 1.14 0.56 -36.88
N PRO A 82 2.47 0.49 -37.10
CA PRO A 82 3.42 1.15 -36.21
C PRO A 82 3.20 2.67 -36.24
N PRO A 83 3.39 3.35 -35.10
CA PRO A 83 3.25 4.80 -35.04
C PRO A 83 4.37 5.48 -35.85
N PRO A 84 4.13 6.67 -36.42
CA PRO A 84 5.17 7.41 -37.13
C PRO A 84 6.30 7.82 -36.15
N PRO A 85 7.58 7.77 -36.55
CA PRO A 85 8.70 8.14 -35.68
C PRO A 85 8.57 9.55 -35.07
N GLU A 86 7.99 10.48 -35.82
CA GLU A 86 7.76 11.87 -35.38
C GLU A 86 6.80 11.98 -34.19
N ALA A 87 5.98 10.95 -33.94
CA ALA A 87 5.11 10.88 -32.78
C ALA A 87 5.85 10.54 -31.48
N GLU A 88 7.09 10.03 -31.52
CA GLU A 88 7.86 9.77 -30.29
C GLU A 88 8.10 11.07 -29.51
N ASP A 89 8.56 12.12 -30.19
CA ASP A 89 8.87 13.41 -29.55
C ASP A 89 7.62 14.06 -28.94
N ALA A 90 6.47 13.94 -29.62
CA ALA A 90 5.20 14.42 -29.10
C ALA A 90 4.79 13.67 -27.82
N LEU A 91 4.90 12.34 -27.80
CA LEU A 91 4.57 11.55 -26.62
C LEU A 91 5.53 11.83 -25.45
N VAL A 92 6.84 11.91 -25.71
CA VAL A 92 7.83 12.25 -24.66
C VAL A 92 7.51 13.61 -24.06
N GLU A 93 7.23 14.62 -24.88
CA GLU A 93 6.85 15.95 -24.41
C GLU A 93 5.58 15.92 -23.55
N MET A 94 4.55 15.16 -23.97
CA MET A 94 3.32 14.99 -23.20
C MET A 94 3.58 14.33 -21.84
N LEU A 95 4.36 13.24 -21.82
CA LEU A 95 4.68 12.49 -20.60
C LEU A 95 5.47 13.35 -19.60
N LEU A 96 6.43 14.15 -20.08
CA LEU A 96 7.17 15.09 -19.23
C LEU A 96 6.27 16.18 -18.65
N LYS A 97 5.21 16.58 -19.36
CA LYS A 97 4.23 17.56 -18.88
C LYS A 97 3.17 16.96 -17.96
N CYS A 98 3.09 15.64 -17.77
CA CYS A 98 2.03 15.01 -16.98
C CYS A 98 2.05 15.37 -15.49
N GLU A 99 3.17 15.82 -14.92
CA GLU A 99 3.24 16.17 -13.48
C GLU A 99 2.43 17.43 -13.13
N SER A 100 2.40 18.43 -14.01
CA SER A 100 1.73 19.72 -13.78
C SER A 100 0.76 20.13 -14.89
N GLY A 101 0.69 19.34 -15.96
CA GLY A 101 -0.10 19.64 -17.15
C GLY A 101 -1.58 19.29 -17.02
N SER A 102 -2.42 20.03 -17.73
CA SER A 102 -3.83 19.70 -17.96
C SER A 102 -4.03 19.00 -19.31
N LEU A 103 -5.21 18.46 -19.56
CA LEU A 103 -5.53 17.88 -20.86
C LEU A 103 -5.39 18.89 -22.01
N ASP A 104 -5.68 20.17 -21.76
CA ASP A 104 -5.56 21.21 -22.79
C ASP A 104 -4.10 21.48 -23.18
N ILE A 105 -3.19 21.37 -22.21
CA ILE A 105 -1.75 21.42 -22.50
C ILE A 105 -1.36 20.24 -23.39
N LEU A 106 -1.80 19.02 -23.06
CA LEU A 106 -1.51 17.87 -23.91
C LEU A 106 -2.11 18.02 -25.32
N ARG A 107 -3.35 18.53 -25.43
CA ARG A 107 -4.00 18.80 -26.72
C ARG A 107 -3.23 19.79 -27.58
N SER A 108 -2.67 20.83 -26.95
CA SER A 108 -1.83 21.81 -27.64
C SER A 108 -0.56 21.18 -28.22
N VAL A 109 0.04 20.20 -27.53
CA VAL A 109 1.20 19.45 -28.03
C VAL A 109 0.81 18.57 -29.22
N ASP A 110 -0.32 17.87 -29.14
CA ASP A 110 -0.84 17.05 -30.26
C ASP A 110 -1.07 17.93 -31.51
N GLN A 111 -1.72 19.08 -31.33
CA GLN A 111 -2.04 20.04 -32.40
C GLN A 111 -0.78 20.67 -33.01
N SER A 112 0.15 21.15 -32.18
CA SER A 112 1.35 21.84 -32.67
C SER A 112 2.29 20.91 -33.44
N ARG A 113 2.28 19.61 -33.12
CA ARG A 113 3.08 18.58 -33.78
C ARG A 113 2.34 17.83 -34.89
N GLY A 114 1.06 18.11 -35.10
CA GLY A 114 0.24 17.44 -36.13
C GLY A 114 0.05 15.93 -35.87
N THR A 115 0.02 15.53 -34.60
CA THR A 115 -0.10 14.12 -34.18
C THR A 115 -1.49 13.79 -33.64
N SER A 116 -1.76 12.51 -33.41
CA SER A 116 -3.03 12.01 -32.85
C SER A 116 -2.83 11.10 -31.64
N ILE A 117 -1.77 11.36 -30.87
CA ILE A 117 -1.33 10.51 -29.76
C ILE A 117 -2.39 10.48 -28.67
N LEU A 118 -2.98 11.63 -28.35
CA LEU A 118 -4.10 11.68 -27.41
C LEU A 118 -5.36 11.06 -27.95
N TYR A 119 -5.43 10.60 -29.19
CA TYR A 119 -6.58 9.87 -29.72
C TYR A 119 -6.34 8.36 -29.79
N THR A 120 -5.11 7.93 -29.50
CA THR A 120 -4.73 6.52 -29.50
C THR A 120 -4.90 5.93 -28.09
N PRO A 121 -5.79 4.95 -27.87
CA PRO A 121 -6.08 4.41 -26.53
C PRO A 121 -4.85 3.92 -25.75
N ILE A 122 -3.91 3.27 -26.43
CA ILE A 122 -2.69 2.73 -25.81
C ILE A 122 -1.79 3.83 -25.23
N PHE A 123 -1.70 4.99 -25.90
CA PHE A 123 -0.90 6.11 -25.42
C PHE A 123 -1.63 6.89 -24.32
N ARG A 124 -2.96 7.04 -24.40
CA ARG A 124 -3.75 7.56 -23.26
C ARG A 124 -3.53 6.75 -22.00
N GLN A 125 -3.47 5.42 -22.13
CA GLN A 125 -3.19 4.53 -21.02
C GLN A 125 -1.83 4.83 -20.37
N LEU A 126 -0.79 5.00 -21.19
CA LEU A 126 0.54 5.38 -20.71
C LEU A 126 0.55 6.78 -20.07
N ILE A 127 -0.21 7.73 -20.61
CA ILE A 127 -0.37 9.07 -20.03
C ILE A 127 -1.05 9.00 -18.67
N VAL A 128 -2.09 8.18 -18.49
CA VAL A 128 -2.74 7.97 -17.19
C VAL A 128 -1.76 7.35 -16.18
N ALA A 129 -0.99 6.32 -16.60
CA ALA A 129 0.03 5.71 -15.76
C ALA A 129 1.11 6.72 -15.32
N MET A 130 1.55 7.59 -16.23
CA MET A 130 2.50 8.67 -15.93
C MET A 130 1.91 9.74 -15.02
N ALA A 131 0.69 10.23 -15.31
CA ALA A 131 0.02 11.22 -14.48
C ALA A 131 -0.10 10.72 -13.03
N LEU A 132 -0.52 9.47 -12.84
CA LEU A 132 -0.61 8.87 -11.51
C LEU A 132 0.76 8.67 -10.85
N SER A 133 1.79 8.24 -11.58
CA SER A 133 3.14 8.06 -11.00
C SER A 133 3.79 9.39 -10.57
N ARG A 134 3.33 10.51 -11.13
CA ARG A 134 3.76 11.88 -10.79
C ARG A 134 2.79 12.62 -9.87
N GLY A 135 1.73 11.97 -9.39
CA GLY A 135 0.77 12.57 -8.46
C GLY A 135 -0.25 13.52 -9.10
N ASN A 136 -0.33 13.63 -10.44
CA ASN A 136 -1.35 14.42 -11.11
C ASN A 136 -2.68 13.65 -11.22
N ARG A 137 -3.40 13.64 -10.10
CA ARG A 137 -4.67 12.91 -9.94
C ARG A 137 -5.81 13.54 -10.72
N GLU A 138 -5.79 14.86 -10.92
CA GLU A 138 -6.83 15.57 -11.66
C GLU A 138 -6.83 15.16 -13.13
N LEU A 139 -5.67 15.19 -13.79
CA LEU A 139 -5.51 14.74 -15.17
C LEU A 139 -5.89 13.26 -15.30
N ALA A 140 -5.37 12.41 -14.40
CA ALA A 140 -5.67 10.98 -14.43
C ALA A 140 -7.17 10.70 -14.27
N LYS A 141 -7.82 11.28 -13.25
CA LYS A 141 -9.26 11.10 -12.98
C LYS A 141 -10.11 11.61 -14.14
N TYR A 142 -9.74 12.75 -14.73
CA TYR A 142 -10.40 13.25 -15.93
C TYR A 142 -10.29 12.24 -17.08
N MET A 143 -9.08 11.78 -17.41
CA MET A 143 -8.88 10.86 -18.53
C MET A 143 -9.58 9.51 -18.33
N ILE A 144 -9.53 8.95 -17.12
CA ILE A 144 -10.23 7.70 -16.75
C ILE A 144 -11.74 7.82 -16.94
N ASN A 145 -12.32 8.97 -16.60
CA ASN A 145 -13.76 9.19 -16.70
C ASN A 145 -14.23 9.48 -18.13
N GLN A 146 -13.36 10.02 -18.99
CA GLN A 146 -13.74 10.47 -20.33
C GLN A 146 -13.42 9.45 -21.43
N TYR A 147 -12.42 8.60 -21.23
CA TYR A 147 -11.92 7.72 -22.27
C TYR A 147 -11.86 6.27 -21.79
N PRO A 148 -12.18 5.28 -22.65
CA PRO A 148 -11.97 3.88 -22.32
C PRO A 148 -10.46 3.54 -22.31
N PRO A 149 -10.06 2.49 -21.60
CA PRO A 149 -8.68 2.03 -21.59
C PRO A 149 -8.25 1.45 -22.94
N GLY A 150 -6.93 1.34 -23.15
CA GLY A 150 -6.35 0.64 -24.29
C GLY A 150 -6.24 -0.88 -24.08
N PRO A 151 -5.80 -1.62 -25.11
CA PRO A 151 -5.40 -3.02 -24.97
C PRO A 151 -4.30 -3.19 -23.91
N GLY A 152 -4.35 -4.30 -23.16
CA GLY A 152 -3.35 -4.60 -22.12
C GLY A 152 -3.48 -3.79 -20.83
N HIS A 153 -4.56 -3.02 -20.64
CA HIS A 153 -4.81 -2.31 -19.37
C HIS A 153 -4.87 -3.26 -18.16
N GLU A 154 -5.37 -4.48 -18.35
CA GLU A 154 -5.42 -5.49 -17.27
C GLU A 154 -4.02 -5.87 -16.78
N LEU A 155 -3.01 -5.88 -17.66
CA LEU A 155 -1.62 -6.11 -17.28
C LEU A 155 -1.04 -4.96 -16.47
N LEU A 156 -1.59 -3.75 -16.63
CA LEU A 156 -1.05 -2.53 -16.04
C LEU A 156 -1.72 -2.15 -14.74
N PHE A 157 -3.06 -2.17 -14.72
CA PHE A 157 -3.86 -1.70 -13.59
C PHE A 157 -4.56 -2.84 -12.83
N SER A 158 -4.46 -4.09 -13.31
CA SER A 158 -5.08 -5.25 -12.64
C SER A 158 -4.28 -6.56 -12.75
N PRO A 159 -2.97 -6.52 -12.44
CA PRO A 159 -2.07 -7.64 -12.67
C PRO A 159 -2.35 -8.82 -11.72
N GLU A 160 -3.15 -9.79 -12.15
CA GLU A 160 -3.38 -11.08 -11.45
C GLU A 160 -3.77 -12.17 -12.45
N LYS A 161 -2.82 -12.62 -13.29
CA LYS A 161 -3.01 -13.82 -14.10
C LYS A 161 -2.36 -15.05 -13.46
N ASP A 162 -1.11 -14.98 -12.97
CA ASP A 162 -0.43 -16.12 -12.32
C ASP A 162 0.74 -15.70 -11.38
N GLY A 163 0.47 -15.34 -10.12
CA GLY A 163 1.55 -15.16 -9.16
C GLY A 163 1.12 -14.93 -7.71
N PRO A 164 1.87 -15.47 -6.73
CA PRO A 164 1.70 -15.09 -5.35
C PRO A 164 2.36 -13.70 -5.15
N THR A 165 1.88 -12.95 -4.17
CA THR A 165 2.55 -11.82 -3.50
C THR A 165 2.20 -10.38 -3.94
N THR A 166 1.66 -9.66 -2.94
CA THR A 166 2.11 -8.32 -2.54
C THR A 166 1.93 -7.14 -3.50
N ASN A 167 0.80 -7.05 -4.21
CA ASN A 167 0.38 -5.78 -4.83
C ASN A 167 0.00 -4.69 -3.78
N THR A 168 0.43 -4.82 -2.53
CA THR A 168 0.03 -3.96 -1.43
C THR A 168 1.24 -3.58 -0.61
N SER A 169 1.40 -2.28 -0.41
CA SER A 169 2.42 -1.69 0.46
C SER A 169 1.74 -0.91 1.58
N LEU A 170 2.33 -0.93 2.77
CA LEU A 170 1.97 -0.02 3.84
C LEU A 170 2.63 1.33 3.56
N ILE A 171 1.81 2.37 3.32
CA ILE A 171 2.25 3.70 2.88
C ILE A 171 1.71 4.75 3.85
N LYS A 172 2.55 5.75 4.18
CA LYS A 172 2.18 6.87 5.05
C LYS A 172 1.47 7.96 4.24
N PHE A 173 0.28 8.33 4.68
CA PHE A 173 -0.56 9.41 4.17
C PHE A 173 -0.88 10.38 5.33
N GLY A 174 -0.21 11.54 5.34
CA GLY A 174 -0.24 12.44 6.49
C GLY A 174 0.28 11.76 7.75
N GLU A 175 -0.55 11.67 8.79
CA GLU A 175 -0.19 11.04 10.07
C GLU A 175 -0.52 9.53 10.12
N ARG A 176 -1.23 8.99 9.13
CA ARG A 176 -1.72 7.61 9.13
C ARG A 176 -0.96 6.76 8.12
N SER A 177 -0.84 5.46 8.39
CA SER A 177 -0.32 4.50 7.41
C SER A 177 -1.44 3.58 6.96
N ALA A 178 -1.64 3.47 5.65
CA ALA A 178 -2.69 2.67 5.03
C ALA A 178 -2.09 1.70 4.01
N LEU A 179 -2.79 0.59 3.77
CA LEU A 179 -2.45 -0.32 2.70
C LEU A 179 -2.88 0.31 1.37
N SER A 180 -1.99 0.26 0.39
CA SER A 180 -2.20 0.88 -0.92
C SER A 180 -1.24 0.29 -1.95
N HIS A 181 -1.50 0.58 -3.22
CA HIS A 181 -0.53 0.32 -4.27
C HIS A 181 0.60 1.39 -4.25
N PRO A 182 1.87 1.04 -4.51
CA PRO A 182 3.05 1.90 -4.41
C PRO A 182 2.98 3.22 -5.18
N PHE A 183 2.25 3.26 -6.28
CA PHE A 183 2.10 4.48 -7.06
C PHE A 183 1.51 5.66 -6.28
N PHE A 184 0.72 5.42 -5.21
CA PHE A 184 0.19 6.48 -4.34
C PHE A 184 1.19 6.92 -3.27
N LYS A 185 2.41 6.35 -3.22
CA LYS A 185 3.45 6.80 -2.30
C LYS A 185 3.77 8.28 -2.53
N GLY A 186 3.62 9.08 -1.48
CA GLY A 186 3.86 10.53 -1.54
C GLY A 186 2.68 11.34 -2.09
N GLN A 187 1.52 10.71 -2.33
CA GLN A 187 0.28 11.40 -2.71
C GLN A 187 -0.63 11.64 -1.49
N ASP A 188 -1.72 12.38 -1.71
CA ASP A 188 -2.62 12.84 -0.63
C ASP A 188 -3.40 11.72 0.07
N ASP A 189 -3.74 10.64 -0.65
CA ASP A 189 -4.48 9.50 -0.10
C ASP A 189 -4.08 8.17 -0.75
N ASN A 190 -4.66 7.08 -0.22
CA ASN A 190 -4.32 5.72 -0.59
C ASN A 190 -4.96 5.23 -1.91
N GLY A 191 -5.64 6.10 -2.64
CA GLY A 191 -6.07 5.86 -3.99
C GLY A 191 -7.49 5.36 -4.20
N CYS A 192 -8.27 5.19 -3.14
CA CYS A 192 -9.56 4.49 -3.24
C CYS A 192 -10.52 5.14 -4.26
N GLU A 193 -10.52 6.47 -4.36
CA GLU A 193 -11.33 7.17 -5.37
C GLU A 193 -10.88 6.90 -6.81
N ILE A 194 -9.56 6.88 -7.06
CA ILE A 194 -9.02 6.64 -8.39
C ILE A 194 -9.30 5.19 -8.79
N TRP A 195 -9.09 4.23 -7.89
CA TRP A 195 -9.42 2.83 -8.15
C TRP A 195 -10.91 2.63 -8.39
N SER A 196 -11.77 3.32 -7.65
CA SER A 196 -13.21 3.28 -7.88
C SER A 196 -13.58 3.83 -9.27
N ALA A 197 -12.96 4.95 -9.69
CA ALA A 197 -13.14 5.49 -11.03
C ALA A 197 -12.65 4.52 -12.11
N MET A 198 -11.47 3.92 -11.91
CA MET A 198 -10.92 2.95 -12.86
C MET A 198 -11.81 1.72 -13.04
N ILE A 199 -12.33 1.15 -11.95
CA ILE A 199 -13.21 -0.02 -12.04
C ILE A 199 -14.50 0.32 -12.77
N ARG A 200 -15.13 1.46 -12.46
CA ARG A 200 -16.37 1.89 -13.14
C ARG A 200 -16.19 2.13 -14.63
N SER A 201 -15.05 2.71 -15.02
CA SER A 201 -14.73 2.99 -16.42
C SER A 201 -14.09 1.80 -17.14
N GLY A 202 -13.98 0.63 -16.49
CA GLY A 202 -13.38 -0.58 -17.08
C GLY A 202 -11.86 -0.55 -17.23
N TRP A 203 -11.16 0.42 -16.63
CA TRP A 203 -9.70 0.53 -16.66
C TRP A 203 -8.99 -0.46 -15.73
N ALA A 204 -9.67 -0.91 -14.68
CA ALA A 204 -9.16 -1.89 -13.75
C ALA A 204 -10.24 -2.90 -13.42
N ALA A 205 -9.87 -4.17 -13.35
CA ALA A 205 -10.72 -5.22 -12.82
C ALA A 205 -10.71 -5.17 -11.28
N PRO A 206 -11.85 -5.43 -10.64
CA PRO A 206 -11.94 -5.55 -9.19
C PRO A 206 -11.19 -6.80 -8.72
N ARG A 207 -10.35 -6.66 -7.69
CA ARG A 207 -9.49 -7.74 -7.16
C ARG A 207 -9.53 -7.81 -5.64
N LYS A 208 -9.28 -9.01 -5.11
CA LYS A 208 -9.33 -9.29 -3.66
C LYS A 208 -8.37 -8.45 -2.84
N TYR A 209 -7.16 -8.19 -3.34
CA TYR A 209 -6.18 -7.34 -2.63
C TYR A 209 -6.67 -5.91 -2.41
N MET A 210 -7.60 -5.41 -3.25
CA MET A 210 -8.16 -4.06 -3.12
C MET A 210 -9.04 -3.91 -1.87
N LEU A 211 -9.55 -5.02 -1.32
CA LEU A 211 -10.32 -5.01 -0.07
C LEU A 211 -9.49 -4.42 1.08
N ALA A 212 -8.21 -4.78 1.16
CA ALA A 212 -7.32 -4.29 2.21
C ALA A 212 -7.01 -2.79 2.04
N TRP A 213 -6.93 -2.30 0.79
CA TRP A 213 -6.75 -0.87 0.53
C TRP A 213 -7.99 -0.08 0.96
N ALA A 214 -9.17 -0.56 0.58
CA ALA A 214 -10.44 0.07 0.92
C ALA A 214 -10.68 0.07 2.44
N ALA A 215 -10.43 -1.07 3.10
CA ALA A 215 -10.58 -1.27 4.55
C ALA A 215 -9.63 -0.42 5.41
N THR A 216 -8.51 0.04 4.85
CA THR A 216 -7.54 0.89 5.55
C THR A 216 -7.50 2.32 5.01
N SER A 217 -8.52 2.76 4.28
CA SER A 217 -8.52 4.09 3.70
C SER A 217 -8.56 5.20 4.76
N PRO A 218 -7.69 6.21 4.68
CA PRO A 218 -7.81 7.42 5.49
C PRO A 218 -9.13 8.17 5.26
N SER A 219 -9.68 8.09 4.05
CA SER A 219 -10.99 8.66 3.69
C SER A 219 -12.07 7.60 3.86
N VAL A 220 -12.94 7.79 4.87
CA VAL A 220 -14.05 6.87 5.16
C VAL A 220 -14.96 6.71 3.94
N GLY A 221 -15.32 7.82 3.30
CA GLY A 221 -16.21 7.82 2.12
C GLY A 221 -15.61 7.02 0.96
N ALA A 222 -14.35 7.30 0.61
CA ALA A 222 -13.67 6.62 -0.50
C ALA A 222 -13.45 5.12 -0.22
N GLY A 223 -13.12 4.75 1.03
CA GLY A 223 -12.99 3.36 1.44
C GLY A 223 -14.31 2.59 1.33
N ILE A 224 -15.40 3.15 1.84
CA ILE A 224 -16.75 2.55 1.73
C ILE A 224 -17.18 2.41 0.26
N GLU A 225 -16.94 3.44 -0.55
CA GLU A 225 -17.28 3.45 -1.97
C GLU A 225 -16.57 2.33 -2.73
N LEU A 226 -15.26 2.15 -2.51
CA LEU A 226 -14.51 1.07 -3.12
C LEU A 226 -14.99 -0.31 -2.63
N LEU A 227 -15.29 -0.47 -1.33
CA LEU A 227 -15.85 -1.72 -0.80
C LEU A 227 -17.19 -2.10 -1.46
N LYS A 228 -18.09 -1.13 -1.65
CA LYS A 228 -19.36 -1.35 -2.35
C LYS A 228 -19.13 -1.80 -3.78
N LEU A 229 -18.26 -1.11 -4.50
CA LEU A 229 -17.95 -1.43 -5.89
C LEU A 229 -17.32 -2.82 -6.04
N LEU A 230 -16.45 -3.21 -5.11
CA LEU A 230 -15.89 -4.58 -5.07
C LEU A 230 -16.99 -5.62 -4.84
N ALA A 231 -17.92 -5.38 -3.90
CA ALA A 231 -19.03 -6.28 -3.62
C ALA A 231 -20.00 -6.41 -4.81
N GLU A 232 -20.27 -5.31 -5.54
CA GLU A 232 -21.07 -5.32 -6.78
C GLU A 232 -20.48 -6.25 -7.86
N HIS A 233 -19.17 -6.51 -7.80
CA HIS A 233 -18.44 -7.41 -8.70
C HIS A 233 -18.10 -8.76 -8.03
N ASP A 234 -18.85 -9.18 -7.02
CA ASP A 234 -18.69 -10.45 -6.29
C ASP A 234 -17.33 -10.64 -5.60
N VAL A 235 -16.61 -9.54 -5.34
CA VAL A 235 -15.40 -9.56 -4.51
C VAL A 235 -15.80 -9.38 -3.05
N LYS A 236 -16.10 -10.51 -2.39
CA LYS A 236 -16.58 -10.55 -1.00
C LYS A 236 -15.49 -10.18 0.01
N LEU A 237 -15.90 -9.49 1.08
CA LEU A 237 -15.01 -9.19 2.21
C LEU A 237 -14.43 -10.48 2.81
N GLU A 238 -13.11 -10.50 2.94
CA GLU A 238 -12.38 -11.60 3.57
C GLU A 238 -11.88 -11.19 4.96
N ARG A 239 -11.70 -12.18 5.83
CA ARG A 239 -11.22 -12.00 7.20
C ARG A 239 -9.96 -11.11 7.27
N LYS A 240 -9.02 -11.26 6.34
CA LYS A 240 -7.79 -10.46 6.27
C LYS A 240 -8.06 -8.96 6.09
N ALA A 241 -9.08 -8.58 5.32
CA ALA A 241 -9.47 -7.18 5.15
C ALA A 241 -10.12 -6.62 6.42
N VAL A 242 -10.93 -7.42 7.12
CA VAL A 242 -11.47 -7.06 8.44
C VAL A 242 -10.35 -6.79 9.43
N TRP A 243 -9.37 -7.70 9.52
CA TRP A 243 -8.20 -7.52 10.38
C TRP A 243 -7.40 -6.26 10.04
N SER A 244 -7.27 -5.94 8.76
CA SER A 244 -6.62 -4.71 8.32
C SER A 244 -7.40 -3.47 8.78
N ALA A 245 -8.74 -3.47 8.67
CA ALA A 245 -9.59 -2.38 9.18
C ALA A 245 -9.48 -2.23 10.71
N ILE A 246 -9.47 -3.34 11.43
CA ILE A 246 -9.28 -3.37 12.89
C ILE A 246 -7.95 -2.73 13.25
N ALA A 247 -6.84 -3.17 12.64
CA ALA A 247 -5.51 -2.61 12.92
C ALA A 247 -5.44 -1.12 12.61
N PHE A 248 -6.03 -0.68 11.50
CA PHE A 248 -6.06 0.72 11.09
C PHE A 248 -6.85 1.59 12.09
N GLY A 249 -7.97 1.08 12.61
CA GLY A 249 -8.71 1.70 13.70
C GLY A 249 -9.46 2.97 13.31
N GLN A 250 -9.97 3.03 12.07
CA GLN A 250 -10.87 4.10 11.63
C GLN A 250 -12.31 3.68 11.88
N LEU A 251 -12.85 4.03 13.05
CA LEU A 251 -14.11 3.45 13.57
C LEU A 251 -15.28 3.50 12.58
N PRO A 252 -15.60 4.62 11.90
CA PRO A 252 -16.75 4.65 11.00
C PRO A 252 -16.61 3.69 9.80
N LEU A 253 -15.38 3.51 9.31
CA LEU A 253 -15.08 2.56 8.25
C LEU A 253 -15.10 1.12 8.78
N LEU A 254 -14.58 0.90 9.99
CA LEU A 254 -14.58 -0.40 10.64
C LEU A 254 -16.01 -0.88 10.98
N ASP A 255 -16.87 0.00 11.48
CA ASP A 255 -18.29 -0.27 11.70
C ASP A 255 -18.96 -0.73 10.40
N TYR A 256 -18.69 -0.05 9.29
CA TYR A 256 -19.18 -0.46 7.97
C TYR A 256 -18.66 -1.86 7.59
N VAL A 257 -17.35 -2.09 7.69
CA VAL A 257 -16.72 -3.39 7.35
C VAL A 257 -17.33 -4.53 8.18
N LEU A 258 -17.49 -4.34 9.49
CA LEU A 258 -18.10 -5.35 10.38
C LEU A 258 -19.58 -5.58 10.03
N ALA A 259 -20.35 -4.52 9.77
CA ALA A 259 -21.74 -4.62 9.37
C ALA A 259 -21.94 -5.40 8.06
N GLN A 260 -20.98 -5.31 7.12
CA GLN A 260 -21.02 -6.09 5.88
C GLN A 260 -20.51 -7.53 6.06
N TYR A 261 -19.54 -7.77 6.94
CA TYR A 261 -18.89 -9.08 7.08
C TYR A 261 -19.68 -10.06 7.96
N ILE A 262 -20.19 -9.60 9.11
CA ILE A 262 -20.76 -10.46 10.15
C ILE A 262 -21.97 -11.27 9.69
N PRO A 263 -22.94 -10.73 8.92
CA PRO A 263 -24.13 -11.50 8.52
C PRO A 263 -23.83 -12.80 7.78
N ASP A 264 -22.78 -12.80 6.95
CA ASP A 264 -22.44 -13.93 6.07
C ASP A 264 -21.38 -14.86 6.68
N ASN A 265 -20.55 -14.35 7.59
CA ASN A 265 -19.35 -15.04 8.07
C ASN A 265 -19.33 -15.28 9.59
N GLY A 266 -20.31 -14.75 10.32
CA GLY A 266 -20.27 -14.67 11.78
C GLY A 266 -19.29 -13.60 12.28
N ASP A 267 -19.20 -13.45 13.60
CA ASP A 267 -18.30 -12.47 14.19
C ASP A 267 -16.83 -12.89 13.97
N PRO A 268 -16.03 -12.12 13.21
CA PRO A 268 -14.65 -12.47 12.83
C PRO A 268 -13.73 -12.66 14.04
N LEU A 269 -14.13 -12.12 15.19
CA LEU A 269 -13.38 -12.09 16.44
C LEU A 269 -13.85 -13.16 17.43
N THR A 270 -14.92 -13.90 17.12
CA THR A 270 -15.42 -15.03 17.93
C THR A 270 -14.83 -16.39 17.56
N CYS A 271 -14.06 -16.46 16.47
CA CYS A 271 -13.41 -17.70 16.05
C CYS A 271 -12.21 -18.02 16.96
N SER A 272 -11.81 -19.30 17.06
CA SER A 272 -10.53 -19.69 17.65
C SER A 272 -9.39 -19.13 16.78
N ILE A 273 -9.08 -17.86 16.95
CA ILE A 273 -7.88 -17.24 16.39
C ILE A 273 -6.70 -17.97 17.04
N ASP A 274 -5.56 -18.02 16.37
CA ASP A 274 -4.30 -18.15 17.09
C ASP A 274 -4.27 -16.98 18.09
N GLU A 275 -4.38 -17.24 19.40
CA GLU A 275 -4.48 -16.21 20.45
C GLU A 275 -3.40 -15.13 20.28
N ALA A 276 -2.26 -15.48 19.67
CA ALA A 276 -1.18 -14.57 19.33
C ALA A 276 -1.55 -13.44 18.34
N GLU A 277 -2.30 -13.73 17.28
CA GLU A 277 -2.64 -12.72 16.27
C GLU A 277 -3.72 -11.76 16.79
N ALA A 278 -4.70 -12.29 17.52
CA ALA A 278 -5.81 -11.51 18.10
C ALA A 278 -5.33 -10.41 19.05
N HIS A 279 -4.37 -10.75 19.93
CA HIS A 279 -3.90 -9.82 20.96
C HIS A 279 -2.81 -8.87 20.46
N GLU A 280 -2.20 -9.13 19.30
CA GLU A 280 -1.37 -8.12 18.62
C GLU A 280 -2.21 -6.91 18.18
N PHE A 281 -3.50 -7.07 17.88
CA PHE A 281 -4.39 -5.93 17.60
C PHE A 281 -4.61 -5.05 18.84
N LEU A 282 -4.72 -5.65 20.03
CA LEU A 282 -4.81 -4.92 21.28
C LEU A 282 -3.52 -4.12 21.52
N LYS A 283 -2.35 -4.71 21.25
CA LYS A 283 -1.05 -4.00 21.29
C LYS A 283 -0.96 -2.89 20.24
N SER A 284 -1.45 -3.12 19.02
CA SER A 284 -1.46 -2.11 17.96
C SER A 284 -2.34 -0.91 18.31
N ALA A 285 -3.49 -1.14 18.96
CA ALA A 285 -4.40 -0.07 19.38
C ALA A 285 -3.74 0.87 20.41
N VAL A 286 -2.93 0.33 21.32
CA VAL A 286 -2.24 1.09 22.38
C VAL A 286 -0.88 1.66 21.96
N ARG A 287 -0.33 1.23 20.81
CA ARG A 287 0.97 1.69 20.27
C ARG A 287 0.93 3.13 19.76
N LYS A 288 -0.26 3.67 19.48
CA LYS A 288 -0.46 5.08 19.10
C LYS A 288 -0.12 5.97 20.31
N LYS A 289 0.51 7.14 20.10
CA LYS A 289 0.85 8.07 21.20
C LYS A 289 -0.41 8.66 21.87
N HIS A 290 -1.48 8.84 21.10
CA HIS A 290 -2.76 9.38 21.55
C HIS A 290 -3.92 8.58 20.96
N GLY A 291 -5.04 8.48 21.67
CA GLY A 291 -6.24 7.76 21.26
C GLY A 291 -6.08 6.24 21.23
N GLY A 292 -6.99 5.57 20.52
CA GLY A 292 -7.04 4.11 20.41
C GLY A 292 -7.96 3.45 21.44
N ILE A 293 -8.52 4.21 22.39
CA ILE A 293 -9.46 3.69 23.40
C ILE A 293 -10.69 3.09 22.74
N GLU A 294 -11.29 3.78 21.76
CA GLU A 294 -12.47 3.29 21.08
C GLU A 294 -12.18 2.02 20.28
N GLN A 295 -10.96 1.89 19.76
CA GLN A 295 -10.49 0.67 19.09
C GLN A 295 -10.34 -0.48 20.10
N ILE A 296 -9.80 -0.22 21.30
CA ILE A 296 -9.72 -1.20 22.39
C ILE A 296 -11.13 -1.60 22.86
N GLU A 297 -12.04 -0.66 23.03
CA GLU A 297 -13.42 -0.92 23.44
C GLU A 297 -14.16 -1.77 22.43
N LEU A 298 -13.96 -1.52 21.14
CA LEU A 298 -14.48 -2.35 20.08
C LEU A 298 -13.90 -3.78 20.13
N LEU A 299 -12.58 -3.92 20.26
CA LEU A 299 -11.93 -5.23 20.42
C LEU A 299 -12.51 -6.01 21.61
N PHE A 300 -12.72 -5.33 22.75
CA PHE A 300 -13.30 -5.92 23.96
C PHE A 300 -14.76 -6.36 23.76
N LYS A 301 -15.57 -5.54 23.09
CA LYS A 301 -16.97 -5.86 22.76
C LYS A 301 -17.08 -7.15 21.95
N HIS A 302 -16.04 -7.45 21.17
CA HIS A 302 -15.97 -8.60 20.29
C HIS A 302 -15.12 -9.76 20.85
N GLY A 303 -14.79 -9.75 22.15
CA GLY A 303 -14.18 -10.89 22.83
C GLY A 303 -12.65 -10.92 22.83
N ILE A 304 -11.97 -9.95 22.20
CA ILE A 304 -10.51 -9.76 22.34
C ILE A 304 -10.26 -8.89 23.56
N ASN A 305 -10.36 -9.50 24.74
CA ASN A 305 -10.45 -8.81 26.02
C ASN A 305 -9.47 -9.30 27.09
N ASP A 306 -8.52 -10.18 26.76
CA ASP A 306 -7.42 -10.49 27.68
C ASP A 306 -6.46 -9.29 27.74
N ILE A 307 -6.76 -8.41 28.68
CA ILE A 307 -6.04 -7.17 28.96
C ILE A 307 -4.59 -7.41 29.38
N ASN A 308 -4.29 -8.62 29.85
CA ASN A 308 -2.98 -9.02 30.33
C ASN A 308 -2.29 -10.00 29.38
N TRP A 309 -2.80 -10.16 28.16
CA TRP A 309 -2.25 -11.14 27.23
C TRP A 309 -0.78 -10.90 26.95
N VAL A 310 -0.04 -11.99 26.84
CA VAL A 310 1.39 -12.01 26.60
C VAL A 310 1.74 -13.05 25.54
N HIS A 311 2.60 -12.68 24.58
CA HIS A 311 3.17 -13.66 23.65
C HIS A 311 4.12 -14.60 24.41
N LYS A 312 3.76 -15.87 24.51
CA LYS A 312 4.59 -16.89 25.17
C LYS A 312 5.73 -17.30 24.24
N LEU A 313 6.97 -16.98 24.61
CA LEU A 313 8.14 -17.53 23.93
C LEU A 313 8.46 -18.93 24.44
N ASP A 314 8.66 -19.90 23.53
CA ASP A 314 9.24 -21.19 23.92
C ASP A 314 10.74 -21.02 24.17
N ARG A 315 11.11 -20.97 25.44
CA ARG A 315 12.49 -20.81 25.91
C ARG A 315 13.38 -22.02 25.60
N ARG A 316 12.80 -23.14 25.14
CA ARG A 316 13.54 -24.35 24.76
C ARG A 316 13.93 -24.36 23.27
N ASP A 317 13.32 -23.53 22.44
CA ASP A 317 13.67 -23.44 21.02
C ASP A 317 15.03 -22.72 20.86
N PRO A 318 16.04 -23.37 20.24
CA PRO A 318 17.34 -22.74 19.99
C PRO A 318 17.25 -21.44 19.17
N LYS A 319 16.22 -21.28 18.34
CA LYS A 319 15.97 -20.05 17.55
C LYS A 319 15.51 -18.87 18.41
N ASN A 320 14.99 -19.14 19.61
CA ASN A 320 14.53 -18.14 20.57
C ASN A 320 15.62 -17.75 21.60
N ARG A 321 16.88 -18.21 21.42
CA ARG A 321 18.01 -17.77 22.24
C ARG A 321 18.41 -16.35 21.84
N ILE A 322 18.01 -15.38 22.66
CA ILE A 322 18.32 -13.96 22.45
C ILE A 322 19.70 -13.66 23.08
N GLY A 323 20.66 -13.19 22.27
CA GLY A 323 21.99 -12.79 22.75
C GLY A 323 22.00 -11.41 23.40
N SER A 324 23.01 -11.09 24.21
CA SER A 324 23.09 -9.80 24.92
C SER A 324 23.06 -8.57 24.02
N ARG A 325 23.59 -8.67 22.79
CA ARG A 325 23.54 -7.59 21.79
C ARG A 325 22.13 -7.39 21.25
N ASP A 326 21.40 -8.48 21.03
CA ASP A 326 20.03 -8.47 20.53
C ASP A 326 19.08 -7.88 21.59
N LEU A 327 19.31 -8.14 22.88
CA LEU A 327 18.52 -7.55 23.97
C LEU A 327 18.58 -6.01 23.97
N VAL A 328 19.77 -5.44 23.79
CA VAL A 328 19.95 -3.98 23.74
C VAL A 328 19.24 -3.38 22.52
N GLU A 329 19.32 -4.04 21.36
CA GLU A 329 18.64 -3.59 20.14
C GLU A 329 17.11 -3.70 20.26
N MET A 330 16.61 -4.76 20.89
CA MET A 330 15.17 -4.96 21.14
C MET A 330 14.61 -3.94 22.14
N GLU A 331 15.37 -3.60 23.19
CA GLU A 331 15.02 -2.52 24.13
C GLU A 331 14.93 -1.17 23.42
N LEU A 332 15.91 -0.83 22.57
CA LEU A 332 15.93 0.42 21.82
C LEU A 332 14.74 0.53 20.84
N ASN A 333 14.33 -0.59 20.25
CA ASN A 333 13.25 -0.64 19.27
C ASN A 333 11.86 -0.94 19.88
N ALA A 334 11.74 -1.01 21.21
CA ALA A 334 10.49 -1.31 21.94
C ALA A 334 9.77 -2.59 21.49
N ASN A 335 10.51 -3.58 20.97
CA ASN A 335 9.95 -4.84 20.46
C ASN A 335 10.38 -6.01 21.36
N VAL A 336 10.16 -5.86 22.66
CA VAL A 336 10.55 -6.86 23.66
C VAL A 336 9.50 -7.97 23.71
N PRO A 337 9.88 -9.25 23.72
CA PRO A 337 8.93 -10.35 23.86
C PRO A 337 8.32 -10.38 25.25
N GLU A 338 7.26 -11.17 25.40
CA GLU A 338 6.54 -11.29 26.66
C GLU A 338 5.97 -9.95 27.20
N GLN A 339 5.79 -8.94 26.35
CA GLN A 339 5.12 -7.69 26.72
C GLN A 339 3.59 -7.84 26.76
N THR A 340 2.95 -7.22 27.76
CA THR A 340 1.49 -6.98 27.80
C THR A 340 1.10 -5.73 27.00
N PRO A 341 -0.19 -5.53 26.66
CA PRO A 341 -0.67 -4.26 26.13
C PRO A 341 -0.24 -3.05 26.97
N LEU A 342 -0.20 -3.19 28.30
CA LEU A 342 0.21 -2.12 29.19
C LEU A 342 1.70 -1.75 29.06
N HIS A 343 2.59 -2.71 28.75
CA HIS A 343 3.99 -2.41 28.43
C HIS A 343 4.11 -1.56 27.16
N VAL A 344 3.34 -1.92 26.12
CA VAL A 344 3.37 -1.19 24.85
C VAL A 344 2.82 0.23 25.02
N ALA A 345 1.69 0.37 25.71
CA ALA A 345 1.12 1.68 26.06
C ALA A 345 2.12 2.55 26.84
N ALA A 346 2.81 1.96 27.81
CA ALA A 346 3.83 2.59 28.63
C ALA A 346 5.05 3.02 27.80
N ALA A 347 5.55 2.17 26.90
CA ALA A 347 6.69 2.47 26.05
C ALA A 347 6.40 3.64 25.09
N CYS A 348 5.19 3.66 24.52
CA CYS A 348 4.75 4.69 23.58
C CYS A 348 4.30 5.99 24.24
N GLY A 349 4.18 6.02 25.58
CA GLY A 349 3.68 7.18 26.32
C GLY A 349 2.20 7.45 26.07
N ASN A 350 1.40 6.43 25.75
CA ASN A 350 -0.04 6.56 25.57
C ASN A 350 -0.73 6.64 26.95
N VAL A 351 -0.71 7.83 27.53
CA VAL A 351 -1.24 8.11 28.88
C VAL A 351 -2.70 7.69 29.03
N GLU A 352 -3.50 7.93 27.98
CA GLU A 352 -4.91 7.60 27.94
C GLU A 352 -5.12 6.08 28.01
N ALA A 353 -4.40 5.32 27.17
CA ALA A 353 -4.43 3.86 27.20
C ALA A 353 -3.89 3.30 28.53
N VAL A 354 -2.83 3.87 29.09
CA VAL A 354 -2.29 3.46 30.40
C VAL A 354 -3.37 3.62 31.49
N GLU A 355 -4.00 4.78 31.60
CA GLU A 355 -5.05 5.04 32.59
C GLU A 355 -6.26 4.11 32.37
N TRP A 356 -6.68 3.92 31.12
CA TRP A 356 -7.82 3.06 30.78
C TRP A 356 -7.54 1.59 31.12
N LEU A 357 -6.37 1.07 30.74
CA LEU A 357 -5.98 -0.32 30.99
C LEU A 357 -5.89 -0.62 32.50
N ILE A 358 -5.28 0.27 33.29
CA ILE A 358 -5.20 0.10 34.75
C ILE A 358 -6.60 0.07 35.37
N LYS A 359 -7.49 0.99 34.98
CA LYS A 359 -8.89 1.02 35.45
C LYS A 359 -9.67 -0.25 35.12
N ARG A 360 -9.29 -0.97 34.05
CA ARG A 360 -9.91 -2.22 33.61
C ARG A 360 -9.22 -3.47 34.17
N GLY A 361 -8.29 -3.32 35.12
CA GLY A 361 -7.68 -4.44 35.83
C GLY A 361 -6.43 -5.02 35.16
N ALA A 362 -5.74 -4.24 34.33
CA ALA A 362 -4.42 -4.62 33.86
C ALA A 362 -3.45 -4.80 35.04
N LEU A 363 -2.60 -5.82 34.96
CA LEU A 363 -1.64 -6.21 35.99
C LEU A 363 -0.24 -5.71 35.63
N PRO A 364 0.61 -5.40 36.62
CA PRO A 364 2.01 -5.02 36.41
C PRO A 364 2.88 -6.27 36.18
N LEU A 365 2.53 -7.08 35.17
CA LEU A 365 3.32 -8.27 34.80
C LEU A 365 4.72 -7.88 34.35
N ARG A 366 5.66 -8.81 34.38
CA ARG A 366 7.03 -8.58 33.91
C ARG A 366 7.21 -9.14 32.49
N ASP A 367 7.91 -8.39 31.64
CA ASP A 367 8.33 -8.86 30.32
C ASP A 367 9.53 -9.83 30.37
N TYR A 368 10.07 -10.21 29.20
CA TYR A 368 11.20 -11.13 29.09
C TYR A 368 12.47 -10.63 29.80
N LEU A 369 12.62 -9.31 29.94
CA LEU A 369 13.77 -8.66 30.59
C LEU A 369 13.54 -8.50 32.11
N GLY A 370 12.36 -8.89 32.61
CA GLY A 370 11.98 -8.69 33.99
C GLY A 370 11.45 -7.28 34.28
N ASN A 371 11.25 -6.44 33.26
CA ASN A 371 10.74 -5.08 33.42
C ASN A 371 9.23 -5.10 33.63
N THR A 372 8.73 -4.28 34.54
CA THR A 372 7.29 -3.97 34.63
C THR A 372 6.90 -2.89 33.61
N PRO A 373 5.61 -2.64 33.33
CA PRO A 373 5.20 -1.53 32.47
C PRO A 373 5.72 -0.17 32.96
N TYR A 374 5.84 0.02 34.28
CA TYR A 374 6.44 1.22 34.85
C TYR A 374 7.93 1.35 34.48
N ASP A 375 8.69 0.25 34.60
CA ASP A 375 10.11 0.24 34.23
C ASP A 375 10.28 0.50 32.73
N THR A 376 9.39 -0.02 31.89
CA THR A 376 9.35 0.30 30.45
C THR A 376 9.11 1.79 30.20
N ALA A 377 8.11 2.40 30.85
CA ALA A 377 7.88 3.86 30.74
C ALA A 377 9.10 4.66 31.17
N LYS A 378 9.78 4.25 32.24
CA LYS A 378 10.99 4.90 32.74
C LYS A 378 12.15 4.81 31.76
N THR A 379 12.43 3.62 31.24
CA THR A 379 13.49 3.41 30.23
C THR A 379 13.22 4.23 28.97
N MET A 380 11.96 4.33 28.56
CA MET A 380 11.51 5.12 27.42
C MET A 380 11.30 6.61 27.73
N LYS A 381 11.56 7.05 28.98
CA LYS A 381 11.43 8.44 29.44
C LYS A 381 10.02 9.04 29.25
N GLN A 382 8.99 8.23 29.45
CA GLN A 382 7.58 8.64 29.33
C GLN A 382 7.05 9.18 30.66
N GLU A 383 7.39 10.44 30.98
CA GLU A 383 7.11 11.07 32.28
C GLU A 383 5.62 11.10 32.66
N GLU A 384 4.75 11.43 31.71
CA GLU A 384 3.30 11.49 31.95
C GLU A 384 2.72 10.10 32.25
N ALA A 385 3.18 9.05 31.54
CA ALA A 385 2.80 7.68 31.82
C ALA A 385 3.30 7.23 33.21
N MET A 386 4.53 7.58 33.59
CA MET A 386 5.05 7.32 34.94
C MET A 386 4.22 8.00 36.03
N ALA A 387 3.76 9.24 35.80
CA ALA A 387 2.90 9.94 36.73
C ALA A 387 1.55 9.22 36.94
N VAL A 388 0.96 8.68 35.87
CA VAL A 388 -0.26 7.85 35.96
C VAL A 388 0.00 6.58 36.76
N PHE A 389 1.08 5.84 36.47
CA PHE A 389 1.43 4.65 37.25
C PHE A 389 1.61 4.96 38.75
N ALA A 390 2.34 6.03 39.07
CA ALA A 390 2.57 6.45 40.45
C ALA A 390 1.26 6.81 41.19
N LYS A 391 0.30 7.44 40.49
CA LYS A 391 -1.04 7.74 41.00
C LYS A 391 -1.81 6.46 41.39
N HIS A 392 -1.63 5.37 40.63
CA HIS A 392 -2.21 4.06 40.93
C HIS A 392 -1.35 3.20 41.87
N GLY A 393 -0.30 3.78 42.46
CA GLY A 393 0.56 3.10 43.43
C GLY A 393 1.62 2.20 42.81
N TRP A 394 1.77 2.21 41.48
CA TRP A 394 2.76 1.40 40.78
C TRP A 394 4.08 2.18 40.75
N LYS A 395 5.08 1.64 41.44
CA LYS A 395 6.40 2.23 41.58
C LYS A 395 7.46 1.21 41.16
N LEU A 396 8.73 1.67 41.10
CA LEU A 396 9.91 0.87 40.79
C LEU A 396 9.81 -0.55 41.36
N SER A 397 10.22 -1.55 40.58
CA SER A 397 10.29 -2.92 41.06
C SER A 397 11.17 -2.98 42.33
N GLU A 398 10.60 -3.35 43.47
CA GLU A 398 11.40 -3.86 44.57
C GLU A 398 12.10 -5.13 44.06
N ARG A 399 13.43 -5.17 44.20
CA ARG A 399 14.30 -6.22 43.66
C ARG A 399 14.15 -7.53 44.41
#